data_AF-A0A7L0H797-F1
#
_entry.id   AF-A0A7L0H797-F1
#
_cell.length_a   1.000
_cell.length_b   1.000
_cell.length_c   1.000
_cell.angle_alpha   90.00
_cell.angle_beta   90.00
_cell.angle_gamma   90.00
#
_symmetry.space_group_name_H-M   'P 1'
#
loop_
_entity.id
_entity.type
_entity.pdbx_description
1 polymer ?
#
loop_
_entity_poly.entity_id
_entity_poly.type
_entity_poly.pdbx_seq_one_letter_code
_entity_poly.pdbx_strand_id
1 'polypeptide(L)'
;PVSDPDVEPLPRGGFRCRLCQVSAANRPSLAEHLRGKKHRRLRELRAERRAQEQRSLFVSGFARGTSGAELTRYFGAFGDVATVVMDKEKGAYAIVELQDAAGRERALAKPQHSLAGHRLRVRPREQKVFAYGPPRRSAQREPLGAGQLEQALCQASDVDTQMSQLVGLLELSEDERRVRHLLVTLFQEVFTEFFPGESLLLPPVPHAAPFLVQAFVPPRPGCSIVPFGSSVNGFDTRGCDLDLLLDLEPTKSLQASTRETPGVGSGSGAEDSILSDIDLAVTPAPEVLELVAAVLRRCVPGVRRVRAVPTARRPVVKFCHKQSGLAGDISIDNRLALLNTQFLQLCAEADERVRPLVYAVRLWAKQQGLAGNPSGGGPLLNNYALTLLVLFFLQTRSPPVLPTVTRLRDLAGDEDRAIVGGWDCSFPRDAASLEPSTNTESPCECRAGGPGGS
;
A
#
# COMPACT_ATOMS: atom_id res chain seq x y z
N PRO A 1 -10.27 1.19 -39.82
CA PRO A 1 -9.70 2.10 -38.78
C PRO A 1 -10.61 3.29 -38.42
N VAL A 2 -11.27 3.94 -39.40
CA VAL A 2 -12.24 5.04 -39.13
C VAL A 2 -13.60 4.50 -38.64
N SER A 3 -13.86 3.22 -38.83
CA SER A 3 -15.02 2.48 -38.34
C SER A 3 -14.85 1.92 -36.92
N ASP A 4 -13.72 2.18 -36.24
CA ASP A 4 -13.54 1.72 -34.86
C ASP A 4 -14.32 2.65 -33.91
N PRO A 5 -15.29 2.12 -33.12
CA PRO A 5 -16.17 2.93 -32.26
C PRO A 5 -15.40 3.70 -31.17
N ASP A 6 -14.15 3.32 -30.91
CA ASP A 6 -13.28 3.94 -29.92
C ASP A 6 -12.31 4.97 -30.52
N VAL A 7 -12.47 5.35 -31.80
CA VAL A 7 -11.64 6.36 -32.48
C VAL A 7 -12.46 7.61 -32.81
N GLU A 8 -11.97 8.76 -32.39
CA GLU A 8 -12.52 10.08 -32.65
C GLU A 8 -11.58 10.89 -33.56
N PRO A 9 -12.04 11.43 -34.69
CA PRO A 9 -11.23 12.31 -35.52
C PRO A 9 -10.99 13.67 -34.83
N LEU A 10 -9.79 14.23 -34.97
CA LEU A 10 -9.39 15.54 -34.45
C LEU A 10 -9.13 16.54 -35.61
N PRO A 11 -9.16 17.86 -35.35
CA PRO A 11 -8.77 18.86 -36.33
C PRO A 11 -7.34 18.64 -36.87
N ARG A 12 -7.08 19.10 -38.10
CA ARG A 12 -5.78 18.97 -38.80
C ARG A 12 -5.36 17.52 -39.12
N GLY A 13 -6.32 16.61 -39.23
CA GLY A 13 -6.07 15.23 -39.70
C GLY A 13 -5.58 14.24 -38.63
N GLY A 14 -5.62 14.63 -37.35
CA GLY A 14 -5.29 13.76 -36.22
C GLY A 14 -6.45 12.87 -35.78
N PHE A 15 -6.18 11.95 -34.86
CA PHE A 15 -7.14 11.01 -34.29
C PHE A 15 -6.93 10.89 -32.78
N ARG A 16 -7.98 10.58 -32.03
CA ARG A 16 -7.93 10.28 -30.59
C ARG A 16 -8.60 8.93 -30.34
N CYS A 17 -7.90 8.04 -29.65
CA CYS A 17 -8.51 6.82 -29.13
C CYS A 17 -9.21 7.12 -27.79
N ARG A 18 -10.53 6.97 -27.72
CA ARG A 18 -11.35 7.14 -26.50
C ARG A 18 -11.06 6.07 -25.44
N LEU A 19 -10.66 4.87 -25.89
CA LEU A 19 -10.32 3.75 -25.01
C LEU A 19 -8.97 3.95 -24.30
N CYS A 20 -7.99 4.55 -24.98
CA CYS A 20 -6.64 4.73 -24.46
C CYS A 20 -6.29 6.17 -24.08
N GLN A 21 -7.15 7.14 -24.45
CA GLN A 21 -6.90 8.59 -24.38
C GLN A 21 -5.59 9.02 -25.07
N VAL A 22 -5.20 8.32 -26.14
CA VAL A 22 -3.99 8.60 -26.93
C VAL A 22 -4.38 9.34 -28.20
N SER A 23 -3.65 10.41 -28.51
CA SER A 23 -3.77 11.12 -29.78
C SER A 23 -2.72 10.62 -30.78
N ALA A 24 -3.15 10.33 -32.00
CA ALA A 24 -2.30 9.96 -33.12
C ALA A 24 -2.33 11.07 -34.18
N ALA A 25 -1.18 11.49 -34.67
CA ALA A 25 -1.07 12.61 -35.61
C ALA A 25 -1.55 12.27 -37.03
N ASN A 26 -1.56 10.99 -37.41
CA ASN A 26 -1.94 10.54 -38.75
C ASN A 26 -2.48 9.08 -38.72
N ARG A 27 -3.03 8.63 -39.86
CA ARG A 27 -3.63 7.28 -40.00
C ARG A 27 -2.64 6.13 -39.75
N PRO A 28 -1.38 6.16 -40.24
CA PRO A 28 -0.40 5.12 -39.92
C PRO A 28 -0.15 4.99 -38.42
N SER A 29 0.06 6.11 -37.73
CA SER A 29 0.28 6.15 -36.27
C SER A 29 -0.93 5.62 -35.50
N LEU A 30 -2.15 5.92 -35.97
CA LEU A 30 -3.38 5.36 -35.39
C LEU A 30 -3.43 3.83 -35.60
N ALA A 31 -3.12 3.35 -36.80
CA ALA A 31 -3.18 1.91 -37.09
C ALA A 31 -2.15 1.12 -36.27
N GLU A 32 -0.96 1.68 -36.05
CA GLU A 32 0.03 1.13 -35.14
C GLU A 32 -0.46 1.13 -33.69
N HIS A 33 -1.05 2.24 -33.21
CA HIS A 33 -1.65 2.33 -31.89
C HIS A 33 -2.73 1.26 -31.67
N LEU A 34 -3.65 1.07 -32.62
CA LEU A 34 -4.75 0.11 -32.54
C LEU A 34 -4.25 -1.36 -32.54
N ARG A 35 -3.14 -1.64 -33.23
CA ARG A 35 -2.46 -2.95 -33.18
C ARG A 35 -1.58 -3.13 -31.95
N GLY A 36 -1.30 -2.05 -31.22
CA GLY A 36 -0.48 -2.04 -30.02
C GLY A 36 -1.02 -2.97 -28.93
N LYS A 37 -0.10 -3.65 -28.22
CA LYS A 37 -0.43 -4.58 -27.12
C LYS A 37 -1.35 -3.95 -26.06
N LYS A 38 -1.15 -2.66 -25.74
CA LYS A 38 -1.97 -1.90 -24.78
C LYS A 38 -3.43 -1.74 -25.24
N HIS A 39 -3.66 -1.35 -26.50
CA HIS A 39 -5.01 -1.14 -27.02
C HIS A 39 -5.79 -2.44 -27.09
N ARG A 40 -5.16 -3.52 -27.60
CA ARG A 40 -5.77 -4.85 -27.65
C ARG A 40 -6.16 -5.35 -26.26
N ARG A 41 -5.27 -5.22 -25.27
CA ARG A 41 -5.57 -5.61 -23.89
C ARG A 41 -6.74 -4.83 -23.26
N LEU A 42 -6.84 -3.52 -23.50
CA LEU A 42 -7.95 -2.71 -22.99
C LEU A 42 -9.29 -3.09 -23.66
N ARG A 43 -9.24 -3.48 -24.93
CA ARG A 43 -10.41 -3.93 -25.68
C ARG A 43 -10.90 -5.29 -25.20
N GLU A 44 -9.99 -6.23 -24.97
CA GLU A 44 -10.25 -7.53 -24.32
C GLU A 44 -10.87 -7.33 -22.94
N LEU A 45 -10.25 -6.53 -22.07
CA LEU A 45 -10.77 -6.26 -20.72
C LEU A 45 -12.16 -5.61 -20.71
N ARG A 46 -12.44 -4.72 -21.67
CA ARG A 46 -13.77 -4.11 -21.82
C ARG A 46 -14.79 -5.16 -22.27
N ALA A 47 -14.41 -6.06 -23.18
CA ALA A 47 -15.27 -7.15 -23.64
C ALA A 47 -15.54 -8.17 -22.53
N GLU A 48 -14.51 -8.60 -21.80
CA GLU A 48 -14.61 -9.51 -20.63
C GLU A 48 -15.53 -8.93 -19.56
N ARG A 49 -15.39 -7.64 -19.21
CA ARG A 49 -16.27 -7.00 -18.23
C ARG A 49 -17.71 -6.91 -18.69
N ARG A 50 -17.95 -6.57 -19.96
CA ARG A 50 -19.30 -6.56 -20.52
C ARG A 50 -19.92 -7.96 -20.50
N ALA A 51 -19.15 -8.99 -20.85
CA ALA A 51 -19.60 -10.37 -20.79
C ALA A 51 -19.92 -10.79 -19.34
N GLN A 52 -19.04 -10.45 -18.38
CA GLN A 52 -19.26 -10.72 -16.96
C GLN A 52 -20.50 -9.99 -16.43
N GLU A 53 -20.72 -8.72 -16.79
CA GLU A 53 -21.93 -7.96 -16.44
C GLU A 53 -23.19 -8.62 -17.01
N GLN A 54 -23.12 -9.12 -18.24
CA GLN A 54 -24.26 -9.77 -18.92
C GLN A 54 -24.61 -11.15 -18.35
N ARG A 55 -23.75 -11.75 -17.54
CA ARG A 55 -23.98 -13.06 -16.90
C ARG A 55 -23.98 -13.01 -15.36
N SER A 56 -23.85 -11.82 -14.76
CA SER A 56 -23.82 -11.65 -13.30
C SER A 56 -25.13 -11.09 -12.73
N LEU A 57 -25.49 -11.58 -11.55
CA LEU A 57 -26.61 -11.12 -10.73
C LEU A 57 -26.09 -10.44 -9.46
N PHE A 58 -26.80 -9.43 -8.98
CA PHE A 58 -26.65 -8.90 -7.63
C PHE A 58 -27.76 -9.48 -6.75
N VAL A 59 -27.37 -10.11 -5.64
CA VAL A 59 -28.27 -10.82 -4.72
C VAL A 59 -28.09 -10.25 -3.33
N SER A 60 -29.18 -9.98 -2.61
CA SER A 60 -29.16 -9.49 -1.22
C SER A 60 -30.37 -9.99 -0.45
N GLY A 61 -30.40 -9.82 0.87
CA GLY A 61 -31.53 -10.24 1.71
C GLY A 61 -31.53 -11.70 2.13
N PHE A 62 -30.41 -12.41 1.96
CA PHE A 62 -30.17 -13.72 2.58
C PHE A 62 -29.80 -13.56 4.07
N ALA A 63 -29.88 -14.64 4.83
CA ALA A 63 -29.60 -14.64 6.27
C ALA A 63 -28.11 -14.36 6.55
N ARG A 64 -27.81 -13.76 7.72
CA ARG A 64 -26.43 -13.66 8.19
C ARG A 64 -25.89 -15.07 8.44
N GLY A 65 -24.73 -15.39 7.85
CA GLY A 65 -24.13 -16.73 7.91
C GLY A 65 -24.41 -17.61 6.69
N THR A 66 -25.25 -17.17 5.74
CA THR A 66 -25.39 -17.90 4.45
C THR A 66 -24.06 -17.94 3.72
N SER A 67 -23.63 -19.15 3.37
CA SER A 67 -22.39 -19.42 2.66
C SER A 67 -22.54 -19.21 1.15
N GLY A 68 -21.41 -18.94 0.47
CA GLY A 68 -21.39 -18.90 -0.99
C GLY A 68 -21.80 -20.24 -1.64
N ALA A 69 -21.57 -21.37 -0.95
CA ALA A 69 -21.96 -22.70 -1.43
C ALA A 69 -23.49 -22.87 -1.47
N GLU A 70 -24.22 -22.32 -0.49
CA GLU A 70 -25.69 -22.34 -0.49
C GLU A 70 -26.28 -21.51 -1.63
N LEU A 71 -25.71 -20.33 -1.90
CA LEU A 71 -26.09 -19.51 -3.04
C LEU A 71 -25.74 -20.20 -4.37
N THR A 72 -24.58 -20.84 -4.45
CA THR A 72 -24.18 -21.64 -5.63
C THR A 72 -25.20 -22.74 -5.90
N ARG A 73 -25.57 -23.51 -4.88
CA ARG A 73 -26.59 -24.57 -5.00
C ARG A 73 -27.95 -24.02 -5.41
N TYR A 74 -28.37 -22.90 -4.84
CA TYR A 74 -29.66 -22.28 -5.16
C TYR A 74 -29.71 -21.75 -6.61
N PHE A 75 -28.68 -20.99 -7.02
CA PHE A 75 -28.64 -20.41 -8.36
C PHE A 75 -28.29 -21.43 -9.44
N GLY A 76 -27.72 -22.58 -9.08
CA GLY A 76 -27.53 -23.74 -9.96
C GLY A 76 -28.82 -24.20 -10.66
N ALA A 77 -29.99 -23.97 -10.04
CA ALA A 77 -31.29 -24.27 -10.65
C ALA A 77 -31.61 -23.41 -11.89
N PHE A 78 -30.92 -22.28 -12.08
CA PHE A 78 -31.12 -21.37 -13.20
C PHE A 78 -30.01 -21.48 -14.25
N GLY A 79 -28.90 -22.16 -13.96
CA GLY A 79 -27.77 -22.37 -14.85
C GLY A 79 -26.49 -22.65 -14.06
N ASP A 80 -25.45 -23.10 -14.75
CA ASP A 80 -24.16 -23.37 -14.11
C ASP A 80 -23.57 -22.09 -13.53
N VAL A 81 -23.29 -22.12 -12.23
CA VAL A 81 -22.72 -20.99 -11.51
C VAL A 81 -21.21 -21.03 -11.69
N ALA A 82 -20.67 -20.02 -12.35
CA ALA A 82 -19.23 -19.87 -12.55
C ALA A 82 -18.53 -19.44 -11.25
N THR A 83 -19.05 -18.39 -10.61
CA THR A 83 -18.47 -17.87 -9.35
C THR A 83 -19.56 -17.23 -8.47
N VAL A 84 -19.34 -17.28 -7.15
CA VAL A 84 -20.13 -16.51 -6.18
C VAL A 84 -19.17 -15.68 -5.33
N VAL A 85 -19.35 -14.37 -5.35
CA VAL A 85 -18.54 -13.41 -4.57
C VAL A 85 -19.42 -12.80 -3.49
N MET A 86 -19.09 -13.08 -2.23
CA MET A 86 -19.80 -12.56 -1.05
C MET A 86 -19.18 -11.24 -0.57
N ASP A 87 -20.01 -10.34 -0.04
CA ASP A 87 -19.56 -9.14 0.66
C ASP A 87 -18.83 -9.51 1.97
N LYS A 88 -17.52 -9.25 2.01
CA LYS A 88 -16.61 -9.71 3.08
C LYS A 88 -16.78 -8.96 4.41
N GLU A 89 -17.40 -7.78 4.42
CA GLU A 89 -17.50 -6.94 5.63
C GLU A 89 -18.82 -7.13 6.39
N LYS A 90 -19.94 -7.31 5.68
CA LYS A 90 -21.27 -7.35 6.31
C LYS A 90 -22.13 -8.55 5.90
N GLY A 91 -21.69 -9.35 4.92
CA GLY A 91 -22.50 -10.42 4.33
C GLY A 91 -23.84 -9.91 3.81
N ALA A 92 -23.92 -8.63 3.40
CA ALA A 92 -25.18 -7.97 3.09
C ALA A 92 -25.67 -8.26 1.67
N TYR A 93 -24.74 -8.59 0.76
CA TYR A 93 -25.02 -8.91 -0.63
C TYR A 93 -23.98 -9.89 -1.21
N ALA A 94 -24.32 -10.46 -2.36
CA ALA A 94 -23.51 -11.38 -3.12
C ALA A 94 -23.62 -11.05 -4.61
N ILE A 95 -22.55 -11.31 -5.36
CA ILE A 95 -22.54 -11.28 -6.82
C ILE A 95 -22.46 -12.73 -7.28
N VAL A 96 -23.47 -13.17 -8.01
CA VAL A 96 -23.54 -14.53 -8.56
C VAL A 96 -23.29 -14.44 -10.05
N GLU A 97 -22.18 -15.00 -10.52
CA GLU A 97 -21.82 -15.08 -11.92
C GLU A 97 -22.21 -16.45 -12.48
N LEU A 98 -23.04 -16.44 -13.52
CA LEU A 98 -23.44 -17.64 -14.25
C LEU A 98 -22.53 -17.83 -15.46
N GLN A 99 -22.44 -19.06 -15.97
CA GLN A 99 -21.67 -19.34 -17.17
C GLN A 99 -22.25 -18.67 -18.41
N ASP A 100 -23.58 -18.59 -18.49
CA ASP A 100 -24.32 -18.06 -19.63
C ASP A 100 -25.21 -16.86 -19.27
N ALA A 101 -25.46 -16.00 -20.25
CA ALA A 101 -26.41 -14.90 -20.10
C ALA A 101 -27.86 -15.41 -19.97
N ALA A 102 -28.17 -16.57 -20.57
CA ALA A 102 -29.49 -17.16 -20.51
C ALA A 102 -29.88 -17.57 -19.09
N GLY A 103 -28.94 -18.11 -18.30
CA GLY A 103 -29.17 -18.38 -16.88
C GLY A 103 -29.47 -17.12 -16.08
N ARG A 104 -28.79 -16.01 -16.39
CA ARG A 104 -29.06 -14.70 -15.76
C ARG A 104 -30.50 -14.28 -16.02
N GLU A 105 -30.96 -14.36 -17.27
CA GLU A 105 -32.33 -13.98 -17.63
C GLU A 105 -33.37 -14.89 -16.97
N ARG A 106 -33.13 -16.21 -16.91
CA ARG A 106 -34.03 -17.14 -16.19
C ARG A 106 -34.14 -16.80 -14.71
N ALA A 107 -33.02 -16.45 -14.07
CA ALA A 107 -33.03 -16.03 -12.67
C ALA A 107 -33.78 -14.72 -12.48
N LEU A 108 -33.59 -13.72 -13.35
CA LEU A 108 -34.30 -12.43 -13.26
C LEU A 108 -35.79 -12.53 -13.58
N ALA A 109 -36.20 -13.47 -14.43
CA ALA A 109 -37.60 -13.69 -14.79
C ALA A 109 -38.42 -14.29 -13.64
N LYS A 110 -37.77 -14.88 -12.62
CA LYS A 110 -38.48 -15.42 -11.47
C LYS A 110 -38.96 -14.28 -10.56
N PRO A 111 -40.27 -14.17 -10.28
CA PRO A 111 -40.82 -13.02 -9.57
C PRO A 111 -40.43 -12.98 -8.08
N GLN A 112 -40.15 -14.14 -7.48
CA GLN A 112 -39.80 -14.22 -6.05
C GLN A 112 -38.71 -15.26 -5.81
N HIS A 113 -37.70 -14.86 -5.04
CA HIS A 113 -36.64 -15.73 -4.57
C HIS A 113 -36.68 -15.86 -3.05
N SER A 114 -36.48 -17.07 -2.56
CA SER A 114 -36.34 -17.37 -1.14
C SER A 114 -35.28 -18.43 -0.91
N LEU A 115 -34.49 -18.28 0.15
CA LEU A 115 -33.48 -19.23 0.59
C LEU A 115 -33.51 -19.29 2.12
N ALA A 116 -33.62 -20.50 2.69
CA ALA A 116 -33.71 -20.71 4.13
C ALA A 116 -34.73 -19.79 4.84
N GLY A 117 -35.92 -19.63 4.27
CA GLY A 117 -36.99 -18.78 4.81
C GLY A 117 -36.81 -17.27 4.60
N HIS A 118 -35.67 -16.82 4.06
CA HIS A 118 -35.39 -15.40 3.82
C HIS A 118 -35.64 -15.02 2.37
N ARG A 119 -36.30 -13.88 2.13
CA ARG A 119 -36.62 -13.39 0.79
C ARG A 119 -35.41 -12.70 0.15
N LEU A 120 -34.92 -13.26 -0.95
CA LEU A 120 -33.80 -12.68 -1.70
C LEU A 120 -34.28 -11.58 -2.63
N ARG A 121 -33.50 -10.50 -2.72
CA ARG A 121 -33.61 -9.47 -3.75
C ARG A 121 -32.55 -9.72 -4.81
N VAL A 122 -32.99 -10.19 -5.97
CA VAL A 122 -32.15 -10.47 -7.15
C VAL A 122 -32.36 -9.35 -8.16
N ARG A 123 -31.29 -8.70 -8.60
CA ARG A 123 -31.33 -7.62 -9.59
C ARG A 123 -30.18 -7.75 -10.59
N PRO A 124 -30.28 -7.18 -11.80
CA PRO A 124 -29.17 -7.11 -12.72
C PRO A 124 -27.98 -6.40 -12.07
N ARG A 125 -26.76 -6.82 -12.39
CA ARG A 125 -25.56 -6.09 -11.98
C ARG A 125 -25.57 -4.70 -12.61
N GLU A 126 -25.37 -3.66 -11.80
CA GLU A 126 -25.34 -2.27 -12.28
C GLU A 126 -24.26 -2.10 -13.37
N GLN A 127 -24.67 -1.60 -14.54
CA GLN A 127 -23.76 -1.30 -15.65
C GLN A 127 -22.89 -0.10 -15.29
N LYS A 128 -21.60 -0.33 -15.04
CA LYS A 128 -20.64 0.78 -14.91
C LYS A 128 -20.04 1.02 -16.28
N VAL A 129 -20.34 2.19 -16.86
CA VAL A 129 -19.71 2.63 -18.12
C VAL A 129 -18.19 2.43 -18.00
N PHE A 130 -17.62 1.64 -18.91
CA PHE A 130 -16.18 1.44 -19.00
C PHE A 130 -15.53 2.79 -19.35
N ALA A 131 -15.24 3.57 -18.32
CA ALA A 131 -14.48 4.80 -18.43
C ALA A 131 -13.01 4.46 -18.18
N TYR A 132 -12.22 4.40 -19.26
CA TYR A 132 -10.77 4.60 -19.14
C TYR A 132 -10.52 6.11 -19.01
N GLY A 133 -10.72 6.57 -17.79
CA GLY A 133 -10.49 7.93 -17.31
C GLY A 133 -10.25 7.85 -15.81
N PRO A 134 -9.68 8.89 -15.18
CA PRO A 134 -9.56 8.90 -13.72
C PRO A 134 -10.96 8.70 -13.13
N PRO A 135 -11.20 7.65 -12.33
CA PRO A 135 -12.52 7.49 -11.74
C PRO A 135 -12.76 8.66 -10.79
N ARG A 136 -14.00 9.16 -10.78
CA ARG A 136 -14.51 9.98 -9.69
C ARG A 136 -14.09 9.33 -8.38
N ARG A 137 -13.51 10.15 -7.49
CA ARG A 137 -13.11 9.77 -6.14
C ARG A 137 -14.17 8.85 -5.58
N SER A 138 -13.84 7.57 -5.41
CA SER A 138 -14.56 6.72 -4.46
C SER A 138 -14.62 7.52 -3.18
N ALA A 139 -15.79 7.59 -2.55
CA ALA A 139 -16.00 8.29 -1.29
C ALA A 139 -14.94 7.83 -0.27
N GLN A 140 -13.80 8.50 -0.28
CA GLN A 140 -13.01 8.69 0.91
C GLN A 140 -14.03 9.24 1.89
N ARG A 141 -14.14 8.63 3.08
CA ARG A 141 -14.61 9.41 4.22
C ARG A 141 -13.77 10.67 4.16
N GLU A 142 -14.37 11.79 3.78
CA GLU A 142 -13.68 13.07 3.75
C GLU A 142 -12.99 13.19 5.11
N PRO A 143 -11.70 13.58 5.17
CA PRO A 143 -11.11 13.94 6.45
C PRO A 143 -12.08 14.88 7.15
N LEU A 144 -12.31 14.66 8.45
CA LEU A 144 -13.25 15.45 9.26
C LEU A 144 -13.17 16.91 8.81
N GLY A 145 -14.30 17.44 8.32
CA GLY A 145 -14.32 18.81 7.82
C GLY A 145 -13.84 19.75 8.93
N ALA A 146 -13.17 20.85 8.58
CA ALA A 146 -12.58 21.75 9.57
C ALA A 146 -13.55 22.12 10.72
N GLY A 147 -14.85 22.32 10.39
CA GLY A 147 -15.88 22.59 11.39
C GLY A 147 -16.29 21.40 12.28
N GLN A 148 -16.18 20.15 11.80
CA GLN A 148 -16.42 18.96 12.63
C GLN A 148 -15.28 18.72 13.62
N LEU A 149 -14.04 18.99 13.19
CA LEU A 149 -12.88 18.92 14.07
C LEU A 149 -12.97 19.99 15.16
N GLU A 150 -13.26 21.24 14.78
CA GLU A 150 -13.44 22.34 15.73
C GLU A 150 -14.55 22.04 16.75
N GLN A 151 -15.72 21.56 16.29
CA GLN A 151 -16.82 21.21 17.18
C GLN A 151 -16.45 20.11 18.18
N ALA A 152 -15.68 19.10 17.75
CA ALA A 152 -15.22 18.03 18.65
C ALA A 152 -14.22 18.56 19.70
N LEU A 153 -13.26 19.39 19.28
CA LEU A 153 -12.24 19.94 20.19
C LEU A 153 -12.83 20.96 21.18
N CYS A 154 -13.85 21.73 20.80
CA CYS A 154 -14.51 22.67 21.70
C CYS A 154 -15.29 22.01 22.85
N GLN A 155 -15.51 20.69 22.80
CA GLN A 155 -16.19 19.94 23.87
C GLN A 155 -15.24 19.42 24.95
N ALA A 156 -13.92 19.52 24.73
CA ALA A 156 -12.92 19.10 25.71
C ALA A 156 -12.82 20.08 26.89
N SER A 157 -12.44 19.57 28.06
CA SER A 157 -12.30 20.34 29.31
C SER A 157 -11.09 21.27 29.34
N ASP A 158 -10.01 20.89 28.65
CA ASP A 158 -8.71 21.53 28.69
C ASP A 158 -7.90 21.24 27.43
N VAL A 159 -6.77 21.94 27.27
CA VAL A 159 -5.92 21.85 26.06
C VAL A 159 -5.27 20.47 25.90
N ASP A 160 -4.89 19.82 27.01
CA ASP A 160 -4.25 18.49 26.95
C ASP A 160 -5.25 17.43 26.46
N THR A 161 -6.51 17.53 26.90
CA THR A 161 -7.63 16.72 26.41
C THR A 161 -7.91 17.01 24.94
N GLN A 162 -7.87 18.29 24.51
CA GLN A 162 -8.00 18.64 23.08
C GLN A 162 -6.90 17.99 22.25
N MET A 163 -5.65 18.07 22.69
CA MET A 163 -4.50 17.51 21.96
C MET A 163 -4.57 15.98 21.92
N SER A 164 -5.02 15.34 22.99
CA SER A 164 -5.20 13.88 23.03
C SER A 164 -6.34 13.43 22.12
N GLN A 165 -7.48 14.13 22.14
CA GLN A 165 -8.60 13.87 21.22
C GLN A 165 -8.19 14.09 19.76
N LEU A 166 -7.37 15.11 19.48
CA LEU A 166 -6.87 15.40 18.14
C LEU A 166 -6.11 14.20 17.54
N VAL A 167 -5.33 13.48 18.33
CA VAL A 167 -4.62 12.27 17.89
C VAL A 167 -5.64 11.24 17.41
N GLY A 168 -6.63 10.87 18.22
CA GLY A 168 -7.63 9.86 17.87
C GLY A 168 -8.52 10.23 16.67
N LEU A 169 -8.79 11.53 16.47
CA LEU A 169 -9.56 12.03 15.33
C LEU A 169 -8.76 11.95 14.01
N LEU A 170 -7.45 12.19 14.06
CA LEU A 170 -6.60 12.31 12.89
C LEU A 170 -5.79 11.06 12.56
N GLU A 171 -5.51 10.18 13.51
CA GLU A 171 -4.75 8.96 13.28
C GLU A 171 -5.50 7.95 12.41
N LEU A 172 -4.76 7.01 11.83
CA LEU A 172 -5.33 5.93 11.05
C LEU A 172 -6.20 5.05 11.94
N SER A 173 -7.44 4.79 11.49
CA SER A 173 -8.25 3.75 12.13
C SER A 173 -7.66 2.36 11.88
N GLU A 174 -8.03 1.40 12.74
CA GLU A 174 -7.67 -0.01 12.59
C GLU A 174 -8.01 -0.58 11.19
N ASP A 175 -9.14 -0.20 10.59
CA ASP A 175 -9.48 -0.60 9.22
C ASP A 175 -8.46 -0.06 8.19
N GLU A 176 -8.00 1.18 8.37
CA GLU A 176 -7.01 1.82 7.49
C GLU A 176 -5.63 1.19 7.66
N ARG A 177 -5.26 0.79 8.88
CA ARG A 177 -4.03 0.03 9.18
C ARG A 177 -4.09 -1.37 8.56
N ARG A 178 -5.22 -2.06 8.71
CA ARG A 178 -5.47 -3.38 8.13
C ARG A 178 -5.39 -3.37 6.61
N VAL A 179 -5.97 -2.36 5.95
CA VAL A 179 -5.88 -2.21 4.49
C VAL A 179 -4.44 -1.99 4.03
N ARG A 180 -3.64 -1.19 4.76
CA ARG A 180 -2.20 -1.01 4.47
C ARG A 180 -1.44 -2.33 4.62
N HIS A 181 -1.68 -3.07 5.70
CA HIS A 181 -1.05 -4.38 5.93
C HIS A 181 -1.40 -5.40 4.82
N LEU A 182 -2.66 -5.44 4.38
CA LEU A 182 -3.07 -6.30 3.26
C LEU A 182 -2.39 -5.92 1.95
N LEU A 183 -2.14 -4.63 1.71
CA LEU A 183 -1.40 -4.18 0.52
C LEU A 183 0.08 -4.50 0.59
N VAL A 184 0.70 -4.32 1.76
CA VAL A 184 2.09 -4.74 1.99
C VAL A 184 2.23 -6.24 1.71
N THR A 185 1.31 -7.05 2.22
CA THR A 185 1.28 -8.51 1.99
C THR A 185 1.12 -8.85 0.51
N LEU A 186 0.16 -8.21 -0.19
CA LEU A 186 -0.03 -8.39 -1.62
C LEU A 186 1.23 -8.02 -2.42
N PHE A 187 1.89 -6.92 -2.06
CA PHE A 187 3.08 -6.46 -2.76
C PHE A 187 4.23 -7.44 -2.49
N GLN A 188 4.39 -7.91 -1.25
CA GLN A 188 5.37 -8.93 -0.88
C GLN A 188 5.18 -10.21 -1.71
N GLU A 189 3.96 -10.74 -1.79
CA GLU A 189 3.65 -11.96 -2.56
C GLU A 189 4.05 -11.79 -4.02
N VAL A 190 3.63 -10.69 -4.66
CA VAL A 190 3.96 -10.42 -6.06
C VAL A 190 5.47 -10.27 -6.25
N PHE A 191 6.16 -9.47 -5.44
CA PHE A 191 7.59 -9.24 -5.62
C PHE A 191 8.44 -10.47 -5.34
N THR A 192 8.02 -11.35 -4.42
CA THR A 192 8.73 -12.61 -4.13
C THR A 192 8.75 -13.55 -5.34
N GLU A 193 7.73 -13.53 -6.19
CA GLU A 193 7.69 -14.31 -7.45
C GLU A 193 8.76 -13.83 -8.45
N PHE A 194 9.05 -12.52 -8.45
CA PHE A 194 9.99 -11.87 -9.37
C PHE A 194 11.42 -11.78 -8.84
N PHE A 195 11.59 -11.80 -7.52
CA PHE A 195 12.88 -11.72 -6.83
C PHE A 195 12.99 -12.90 -5.85
N PRO A 196 13.24 -14.11 -6.38
CA PRO A 196 13.28 -15.31 -5.56
C PRO A 196 14.50 -15.30 -4.63
N GLY A 197 14.31 -15.90 -3.46
CA GLY A 197 15.38 -16.09 -2.48
C GLY A 197 15.98 -17.48 -2.54
N GLU A 198 16.81 -17.79 -1.55
CA GLU A 198 17.46 -19.09 -1.43
C GLU A 198 16.43 -20.15 -1.03
N SER A 199 16.16 -21.10 -1.94
CA SER A 199 15.55 -22.37 -1.56
C SER A 199 16.63 -23.20 -0.88
N LEU A 200 16.61 -23.25 0.46
CA LEU A 200 17.41 -24.22 1.21
C LEU A 200 16.85 -25.62 0.98
N LEU A 201 17.08 -26.20 -0.20
CA LEU A 201 17.04 -27.64 -0.36
C LEU A 201 18.30 -28.19 0.32
N LEU A 202 18.13 -28.67 1.56
CA LEU A 202 19.16 -29.49 2.20
C LEU A 202 19.57 -30.61 1.21
N PRO A 203 20.88 -30.88 1.05
CA PRO A 203 21.31 -32.01 0.24
C PRO A 203 20.65 -33.29 0.78
N PRO A 204 20.25 -34.25 -0.09
CA PRO A 204 19.70 -35.51 0.38
C PRO A 204 20.73 -36.17 1.30
N VAL A 205 20.39 -36.34 2.57
CA VAL A 205 21.23 -37.05 3.54
C VAL A 205 21.35 -38.49 3.04
N PRO A 206 22.52 -38.97 2.61
CA PRO A 206 22.68 -40.37 2.24
C PRO A 206 22.63 -41.15 3.55
N HIS A 207 21.59 -41.97 3.71
CA HIS A 207 21.36 -42.86 4.85
C HIS A 207 20.95 -42.18 6.17
N ALA A 208 19.66 -41.81 6.28
CA ALA A 208 18.98 -41.75 7.57
C ALA A 208 17.53 -42.26 7.45
N ALA A 209 17.11 -43.01 8.46
CA ALA A 209 15.90 -43.81 8.58
C ALA A 209 14.56 -43.06 8.34
N PRO A 210 13.44 -43.76 8.02
CA PRO A 210 12.24 -43.16 7.42
C PRO A 210 11.29 -42.40 8.38
N PHE A 211 11.75 -41.83 9.49
CA PHE A 211 10.86 -41.20 10.49
C PHE A 211 11.40 -39.91 11.13
N LEU A 212 11.86 -38.95 10.32
CA LEU A 212 11.95 -37.56 10.76
C LEU A 212 11.11 -36.68 9.85
N VAL A 213 10.07 -36.09 10.44
CA VAL A 213 9.29 -35.01 9.85
C VAL A 213 10.27 -33.92 9.45
N GLN A 214 10.42 -33.75 8.14
CA GLN A 214 11.25 -32.72 7.53
C GLN A 214 10.70 -31.37 7.99
N ALA A 215 11.41 -30.70 8.90
CA ALA A 215 11.09 -29.35 9.30
C ALA A 215 11.21 -28.47 8.05
N PHE A 216 10.06 -28.17 7.45
CA PHE A 216 9.96 -27.26 6.30
C PHE A 216 10.29 -25.87 6.83
N VAL A 217 11.57 -25.49 6.82
CA VAL A 217 11.96 -24.10 7.02
C VAL A 217 11.38 -23.33 5.85
N PRO A 218 10.45 -22.38 6.06
CA PRO A 218 9.91 -21.60 4.95
C PRO A 218 11.06 -20.93 4.21
N PRO A 219 11.08 -20.98 2.86
CA PRO A 219 12.14 -20.38 2.08
C PRO A 219 12.30 -18.90 2.48
N ARG A 220 13.55 -18.45 2.65
CA ARG A 220 13.79 -17.02 2.89
C ARG A 220 13.38 -16.28 1.61
N PRO A 221 12.45 -15.32 1.69
CA PRO A 221 12.07 -14.54 0.50
C PRO A 221 13.28 -13.75 0.01
N GLY A 222 13.49 -13.71 -1.31
CA GLY A 222 14.64 -13.02 -1.91
C GLY A 222 14.55 -11.50 -1.79
N CYS A 223 13.35 -10.98 -1.61
CA CYS A 223 13.12 -9.57 -1.34
C CYS A 223 12.18 -9.37 -0.15
N SER A 224 12.22 -8.18 0.45
CA SER A 224 11.22 -7.78 1.44
C SER A 224 10.55 -6.45 1.09
N ILE A 225 9.24 -6.37 1.31
CA ILE A 225 8.46 -5.13 1.23
C ILE A 225 8.21 -4.63 2.64
N VAL A 226 8.83 -3.51 2.98
CA VAL A 226 8.79 -2.93 4.32
C VAL A 226 8.09 -1.56 4.27
N PRO A 227 6.98 -1.34 4.97
CA PRO A 227 6.38 -0.02 5.07
C PRO A 227 7.28 0.92 5.87
N PHE A 228 7.34 2.18 5.47
CA PHE A 228 8.09 3.20 6.19
C PHE A 228 7.40 4.57 6.17
N GLY A 229 7.98 5.55 6.86
CA GLY A 229 7.45 6.91 6.90
C GLY A 229 6.14 7.00 7.67
N SER A 230 5.20 7.81 7.16
CA SER A 230 4.00 8.22 7.90
C SER A 230 3.07 7.06 8.25
N SER A 231 3.16 5.91 7.59
CA SER A 231 2.27 4.78 7.89
C SER A 231 2.67 4.03 9.17
N VAL A 232 3.91 4.15 9.64
CA VAL A 232 4.44 3.36 10.78
C VAL A 232 5.35 4.13 11.74
N ASN A 233 5.61 5.42 11.50
CA ASN A 233 6.47 6.25 12.37
C ASN A 233 5.82 6.75 13.68
N GLY A 234 4.59 6.32 14.00
CA GLY A 234 3.84 6.80 15.16
C GLY A 234 3.16 8.16 15.01
N PHE A 235 3.23 8.79 13.82
CA PHE A 235 2.61 10.10 13.55
C PHE A 235 1.75 10.07 12.29
N ASP A 236 1.01 8.98 12.11
CA ASP A 236 0.18 8.69 10.96
C ASP A 236 -1.08 9.57 10.91
N THR A 237 -1.52 9.97 9.72
CA THR A 237 -2.80 10.69 9.58
C THR A 237 -3.69 10.02 8.55
N ARG A 238 -5.02 10.07 8.74
CA ARG A 238 -6.00 9.57 7.77
C ARG A 238 -5.67 10.03 6.35
N GLY A 239 -5.66 9.07 5.43
CA GLY A 239 -5.31 9.31 4.03
C GLY A 239 -3.84 9.65 3.74
N CYS A 240 -2.91 9.49 4.69
CA CYS A 240 -1.48 9.61 4.41
C CYS A 240 -1.00 8.53 3.42
N ASP A 241 0.07 8.84 2.70
CA ASP A 241 0.69 7.96 1.71
C ASP A 241 1.24 6.67 2.36
N LEU A 242 1.28 5.60 1.55
CA LEU A 242 1.87 4.30 1.88
C LEU A 242 3.23 4.19 1.20
N ASP A 243 4.28 4.63 1.89
CA ASP A 243 5.66 4.53 1.41
C ASP A 243 6.24 3.15 1.74
N LEU A 244 6.85 2.52 0.74
CA LEU A 244 7.37 1.16 0.82
C LEU A 244 8.84 1.12 0.43
N LEU A 245 9.62 0.35 1.18
CA LEU A 245 10.95 -0.06 0.79
C LEU A 245 10.86 -1.46 0.19
N LEU A 246 11.41 -1.63 -1.01
CA LEU A 246 11.71 -2.93 -1.57
C LEU A 246 13.19 -3.21 -1.31
N ASP A 247 13.45 -4.13 -0.39
CA ASP A 247 14.78 -4.62 -0.04
C ASP A 247 15.16 -5.72 -1.01
N LEU A 248 16.20 -5.48 -1.82
CA LEU A 248 16.73 -6.44 -2.78
C LEU A 248 18.09 -6.99 -2.34
N GLU A 249 18.60 -6.59 -1.17
CA GLU A 249 19.90 -7.02 -0.66
C GLU A 249 20.05 -8.54 -0.57
N PRO A 250 19.03 -9.31 -0.09
CA PRO A 250 19.14 -10.77 -0.07
C PRO A 250 19.29 -11.33 -1.48
N THR A 251 18.46 -10.94 -2.45
CA THR A 251 18.59 -11.41 -3.85
C THR A 251 19.95 -11.06 -4.45
N LYS A 252 20.47 -9.85 -4.20
CA LYS A 252 21.79 -9.42 -4.70
C LYS A 252 22.91 -10.28 -4.14
N SER A 253 22.87 -10.58 -2.85
CA SER A 253 23.88 -11.42 -2.19
C SER A 253 23.88 -12.86 -2.73
N LEU A 254 22.70 -13.41 -3.04
CA LEU A 254 22.56 -14.74 -3.65
C LEU A 254 23.15 -14.79 -5.05
N GLN A 255 22.81 -13.82 -5.91
CA GLN A 255 23.36 -13.73 -7.26
C GLN A 255 24.89 -13.56 -7.25
N ALA A 256 25.44 -12.83 -6.28
CA ALA A 256 26.89 -12.69 -6.11
C ALA A 256 27.55 -14.03 -5.70
N SER A 257 27.00 -14.74 -4.72
CA SER A 257 27.56 -16.03 -4.26
C SER A 257 27.59 -17.11 -5.35
N THR A 258 26.56 -17.14 -6.21
CA THR A 258 26.47 -18.12 -7.33
C THR A 258 27.57 -17.90 -8.38
N ARG A 259 28.17 -16.70 -8.45
CA ARG A 259 29.28 -16.38 -9.36
C ARG A 259 30.63 -16.88 -8.89
N GLU A 260 30.82 -17.01 -7.58
CA GLU A 260 32.11 -17.39 -6.98
C GLU A 260 32.36 -18.91 -7.00
N THR A 261 31.34 -19.72 -7.30
CA THR A 261 31.46 -21.19 -7.45
C THR A 261 31.25 -21.65 -8.90
N PRO A 262 32.24 -21.52 -9.80
CA PRO A 262 32.16 -22.08 -11.14
C PRO A 262 32.57 -23.55 -11.11
N GLY A 263 31.64 -24.47 -10.77
CA GLY A 263 31.99 -25.89 -10.88
C GLY A 263 31.15 -26.94 -10.18
N VAL A 264 29.83 -26.83 -10.07
CA VAL A 264 28.96 -28.01 -9.94
C VAL A 264 27.67 -27.75 -10.68
N GLY A 265 27.48 -28.44 -11.80
CA GLY A 265 26.17 -28.52 -12.44
C GLY A 265 25.21 -29.26 -11.52
N SER A 266 24.25 -28.54 -10.95
CA SER A 266 23.09 -29.12 -10.30
C SER A 266 21.85 -28.48 -10.89
N GLY A 267 21.28 -29.14 -11.90
CA GLY A 267 19.95 -28.82 -12.37
C GLY A 267 18.94 -29.23 -11.31
N SER A 268 18.27 -28.26 -10.70
CA SER A 268 16.91 -28.42 -10.18
C SER A 268 16.31 -27.06 -9.75
N GLY A 269 15.36 -26.55 -10.54
CA GLY A 269 14.18 -25.87 -9.97
C GLY A 269 14.07 -24.34 -10.05
N ALA A 270 14.93 -23.61 -10.76
CA ALA A 270 14.82 -22.14 -10.87
C ALA A 270 14.49 -21.63 -12.29
N GLU A 271 13.98 -22.48 -13.19
CA GLU A 271 13.71 -22.12 -14.59
C GLU A 271 12.42 -21.30 -14.81
N ASP A 272 11.59 -21.08 -13.79
CA ASP A 272 10.26 -20.44 -13.95
C ASP A 272 10.20 -18.96 -13.54
N SER A 273 11.28 -18.35 -13.05
CA SER A 273 11.25 -16.90 -12.74
C SER A 273 11.68 -16.09 -13.97
N ILE A 274 10.72 -15.36 -14.57
CA ILE A 274 10.82 -14.55 -15.80
C ILE A 274 11.97 -13.51 -15.77
N LEU A 275 12.61 -13.29 -14.62
CA LEU A 275 13.66 -12.28 -14.40
C LEU A 275 14.99 -12.85 -13.89
N SER A 276 15.16 -14.19 -13.87
CA SER A 276 16.42 -14.84 -13.49
C SER A 276 17.63 -14.42 -14.35
N ASP A 277 17.38 -13.88 -15.54
CA ASP A 277 18.42 -13.35 -16.46
C ASP A 277 18.94 -11.95 -16.08
N ILE A 278 18.32 -11.23 -15.14
CA ILE A 278 18.74 -9.89 -14.74
C ILE A 278 19.63 -9.95 -13.51
N ASP A 279 20.90 -9.59 -13.70
CA ASP A 279 21.85 -9.43 -12.61
C ASP A 279 21.65 -8.09 -11.89
N LEU A 280 21.00 -8.14 -10.73
CA LEU A 280 20.67 -6.96 -9.92
C LEU A 280 21.90 -6.30 -9.29
N ALA A 281 23.04 -6.99 -9.22
CA ALA A 281 24.27 -6.44 -8.66
C ALA A 281 24.96 -5.47 -9.65
N VAL A 282 24.80 -5.69 -10.96
CA VAL A 282 25.43 -4.87 -12.00
C VAL A 282 24.42 -3.99 -12.74
N THR A 283 23.13 -4.32 -12.68
CA THR A 283 22.07 -3.54 -13.32
C THR A 283 21.99 -2.12 -12.71
N PRO A 284 22.02 -1.06 -13.53
CA PRO A 284 21.90 0.32 -13.05
C PRO A 284 20.59 0.54 -12.29
N ALA A 285 20.65 1.31 -11.19
CA ALA A 285 19.48 1.61 -10.36
C ALA A 285 18.23 2.13 -11.14
N PRO A 286 18.35 2.98 -12.17
CA PRO A 286 17.20 3.39 -12.99
C PRO A 286 16.50 2.24 -13.73
N GLU A 287 17.25 1.24 -14.18
CA GLU A 287 16.71 0.07 -14.88
C GLU A 287 15.96 -0.84 -13.90
N VAL A 288 16.53 -1.09 -12.72
CA VAL A 288 15.84 -1.80 -11.64
C VAL A 288 14.55 -1.08 -11.25
N LEU A 289 14.57 0.26 -11.21
CA LEU A 289 13.39 1.06 -10.89
C LEU A 289 12.27 0.93 -11.95
N GLU A 290 12.62 0.89 -13.23
CA GLU A 290 11.64 0.64 -14.30
C GLU A 290 11.14 -0.81 -14.33
N LEU A 291 11.98 -1.78 -13.93
CA LEU A 291 11.58 -3.16 -13.74
C LEU A 291 10.52 -3.29 -12.64
N VAL A 292 10.78 -2.69 -11.47
CA VAL A 292 9.80 -2.61 -10.36
C VAL A 292 8.51 -1.95 -10.84
N ALA A 293 8.61 -0.85 -11.61
CA ALA A 293 7.44 -0.21 -12.18
C ALA A 293 6.69 -1.11 -13.19
N ALA A 294 7.39 -1.93 -13.97
CA ALA A 294 6.79 -2.89 -14.89
C ALA A 294 6.04 -4.01 -14.16
N VAL A 295 6.62 -4.56 -13.08
CA VAL A 295 5.98 -5.56 -12.20
C VAL A 295 4.70 -4.98 -11.60
N LEU A 296 4.75 -3.78 -11.02
CA LEU A 296 3.57 -3.10 -10.47
C LEU A 296 2.47 -2.90 -11.52
N ARG A 297 2.82 -2.54 -12.76
CA ARG A 297 1.84 -2.28 -13.84
C ARG A 297 1.16 -3.56 -14.34
N ARG A 298 1.87 -4.69 -14.32
CA ARG A 298 1.44 -5.94 -14.98
C ARG A 298 0.89 -6.98 -14.02
N CYS A 299 1.42 -7.03 -12.80
CA CYS A 299 1.24 -8.16 -11.90
C CYS A 299 0.46 -7.80 -10.64
N VAL A 300 0.58 -6.56 -10.13
CA VAL A 300 -0.16 -6.16 -8.92
C VAL A 300 -1.59 -5.73 -9.27
N PRO A 301 -2.63 -6.47 -8.84
CA PRO A 301 -4.00 -6.15 -9.16
C PRO A 301 -4.42 -4.83 -8.52
N GLY A 302 -5.18 -4.00 -9.26
CA GLY A 302 -5.72 -2.75 -8.74
C GLY A 302 -4.75 -1.56 -8.70
N VAL A 303 -3.44 -1.79 -8.87
CA VAL A 303 -2.45 -0.71 -8.96
C VAL A 303 -2.56 0.02 -10.29
N ARG A 304 -2.42 1.35 -10.25
CA ARG A 304 -2.51 2.27 -11.39
C ARG A 304 -1.61 3.48 -11.16
N ARG A 305 -1.51 4.34 -12.19
CA ARG A 305 -0.71 5.59 -12.15
C ARG A 305 0.75 5.32 -11.76
N VAL A 306 1.28 4.17 -12.17
CA VAL A 306 2.64 3.75 -11.84
C VAL A 306 3.65 4.57 -12.65
N ARG A 307 4.52 5.30 -11.96
CA ARG A 307 5.55 6.15 -12.57
C ARG A 307 6.88 6.02 -11.83
N ALA A 308 7.90 5.51 -12.51
CA ALA A 308 9.27 5.59 -12.02
C ALA A 308 9.76 7.05 -12.12
N VAL A 309 10.48 7.50 -11.11
CA VAL A 309 11.09 8.83 -11.03
C VAL A 309 12.57 8.66 -10.69
N PRO A 310 13.39 8.22 -11.65
CA PRO A 310 14.81 7.94 -11.40
C PRO A 310 15.65 9.20 -11.18
N THR A 311 15.19 10.37 -11.64
CA THR A 311 15.91 11.64 -11.55
C THR A 311 15.72 12.37 -10.23
N ALA A 312 14.87 11.85 -9.32
CA ALA A 312 14.69 12.44 -8.02
C ALA A 312 15.92 12.21 -7.14
N ARG A 313 16.17 13.10 -6.17
CA ARG A 313 17.25 12.94 -5.17
C ARG A 313 17.22 11.56 -4.50
N ARG A 314 16.02 11.03 -4.25
CA ARG A 314 15.79 9.62 -3.92
C ARG A 314 14.92 9.01 -5.02
N PRO A 315 15.47 8.13 -5.86
CA PRO A 315 14.71 7.43 -6.89
C PRO A 315 13.55 6.63 -6.31
N VAL A 316 12.37 6.74 -6.90
CA VAL A 316 11.15 6.06 -6.42
C VAL A 316 10.22 5.64 -7.57
N VAL A 317 9.40 4.62 -7.32
CA VAL A 317 8.24 4.27 -8.15
C VAL A 317 6.97 4.72 -7.45
N LYS A 318 6.31 5.74 -8.01
CA LYS A 318 5.02 6.21 -7.50
C LYS A 318 3.91 5.26 -7.94
N PHE A 319 2.93 4.99 -7.07
CA PHE A 319 1.77 4.17 -7.40
C PHE A 319 0.48 4.70 -6.76
N CYS A 320 -0.66 4.24 -7.27
CA CYS A 320 -1.94 4.37 -6.59
C CYS A 320 -2.70 3.04 -6.67
N HIS A 321 -3.20 2.53 -5.55
CA HIS A 321 -4.06 1.35 -5.52
C HIS A 321 -5.54 1.76 -5.59
N LYS A 322 -6.27 1.24 -6.59
CA LYS A 322 -7.61 1.70 -6.94
C LYS A 322 -8.66 1.37 -5.87
N GLN A 323 -8.62 0.17 -5.30
CA GLN A 323 -9.67 -0.34 -4.41
C GLN A 323 -9.58 0.32 -3.03
N SER A 324 -8.35 0.50 -2.51
CA SER A 324 -8.13 1.19 -1.23
C SER A 324 -8.10 2.71 -1.37
N GLY A 325 -7.81 3.24 -2.56
CA GLY A 325 -7.58 4.67 -2.77
C GLY A 325 -6.23 5.18 -2.25
N LEU A 326 -5.37 4.29 -1.73
CA LEU A 326 -4.04 4.64 -1.24
C LEU A 326 -3.09 5.00 -2.39
N ALA A 327 -2.26 6.00 -2.17
CA ALA A 327 -1.12 6.35 -3.00
C ALA A 327 0.16 6.20 -2.19
N GLY A 328 1.29 6.13 -2.86
CA GLY A 328 2.58 6.08 -2.20
C GLY A 328 3.73 5.85 -3.16
N ASP A 329 4.92 5.75 -2.58
CA ASP A 329 6.18 5.61 -3.29
C ASP A 329 6.87 4.29 -2.89
N ILE A 330 7.40 3.54 -3.85
CA ILE A 330 8.32 2.42 -3.60
C ILE A 330 9.75 2.91 -3.83
N SER A 331 10.60 2.82 -2.81
CA SER A 331 12.04 3.05 -2.90
C SER A 331 12.81 1.73 -2.81
N ILE A 332 13.97 1.66 -3.47
CA ILE A 332 14.83 0.49 -3.45
C ILE A 332 15.97 0.75 -2.46
N ASP A 333 16.24 -0.19 -1.54
CA ASP A 333 17.38 -0.20 -0.60
C ASP A 333 17.60 1.08 0.23
N ASN A 334 16.52 1.81 0.51
CA ASN A 334 16.55 3.05 1.29
C ASN A 334 16.59 2.82 2.81
N ARG A 335 17.63 2.14 3.30
CA ARG A 335 17.76 1.72 4.71
C ARG A 335 17.81 2.89 5.71
N LEU A 336 18.37 4.05 5.32
CA LEU A 336 18.34 5.26 6.15
C LEU A 336 16.91 5.73 6.45
N ALA A 337 15.98 5.61 5.49
CA ALA A 337 14.60 6.04 5.73
C ALA A 337 13.86 5.09 6.70
N LEU A 338 14.20 3.80 6.69
CA LEU A 338 13.70 2.84 7.68
C LEU A 338 14.18 3.19 9.08
N LEU A 339 15.48 3.40 9.26
CA LEU A 339 16.06 3.72 10.56
C LEU A 339 15.52 5.05 11.09
N ASN A 340 15.35 6.06 10.24
CA ASN A 340 14.70 7.30 10.62
C ASN A 340 13.23 7.11 11.02
N THR A 341 12.51 6.19 10.36
CA THR A 341 11.12 5.87 10.68
C THR A 341 11.03 5.18 12.04
N GLN A 342 11.92 4.22 12.31
CA GLN A 342 12.03 3.51 13.59
C GLN A 342 12.43 4.46 14.73
N PHE A 343 13.36 5.39 14.49
CA PHE A 343 13.72 6.41 15.46
C PHE A 343 12.51 7.29 15.86
N LEU A 344 11.71 7.71 14.87
CA LEU A 344 10.49 8.47 15.12
C LEU A 344 9.46 7.65 15.92
N GLN A 345 9.32 6.37 15.59
CA GLN A 345 8.44 5.45 16.32
C GLN A 345 8.90 5.29 17.78
N LEU A 346 10.20 5.04 18.01
CA LEU A 346 10.79 4.96 19.34
C LEU A 346 10.50 6.24 20.15
N CYS A 347 10.68 7.42 19.54
CA CYS A 347 10.39 8.68 20.21
C CYS A 347 8.90 8.83 20.55
N ALA A 348 8.00 8.35 19.68
CA ALA A 348 6.56 8.38 19.91
C ALA A 348 6.11 7.42 21.03
N GLU A 349 6.86 6.33 21.24
CA GLU A 349 6.61 5.32 22.28
C GLU A 349 7.32 5.66 23.60
N ALA A 350 8.39 6.45 23.57
CA ALA A 350 9.18 6.81 24.74
C ALA A 350 8.44 7.72 25.75
N ASP A 351 7.53 8.59 25.28
CA ASP A 351 6.76 9.48 26.15
C ASP A 351 5.39 9.81 25.52
N GLU A 352 4.32 9.70 26.32
CA GLU A 352 2.94 9.87 25.86
C GLU A 352 2.62 11.28 25.32
N ARG A 353 3.37 12.31 25.74
CA ARG A 353 3.16 13.71 25.35
C ARG A 353 3.63 13.99 23.92
N VAL A 354 4.47 13.13 23.37
CA VAL A 354 5.12 13.33 22.06
C VAL A 354 4.09 13.32 20.93
N ARG A 355 3.20 12.33 20.89
CA ARG A 355 2.19 12.22 19.84
C ARG A 355 1.24 13.43 19.86
N PRO A 356 0.56 13.78 20.98
CA PRO A 356 -0.31 14.95 21.03
C PRO A 356 0.37 16.24 20.54
N LEU A 357 1.61 16.50 20.98
CA LEU A 357 2.36 17.70 20.58
C LEU A 357 2.67 17.72 19.08
N VAL A 358 3.15 16.60 18.52
CA VAL A 358 3.47 16.52 17.09
C VAL A 358 2.22 16.69 16.22
N TYR A 359 1.08 16.08 16.58
CA TYR A 359 -0.16 16.23 15.82
C TYR A 359 -0.67 17.68 15.87
N ALA A 360 -0.67 18.30 17.04
CA ALA A 360 -1.11 19.68 17.22
C ALA A 360 -0.24 20.66 16.40
N VAL A 361 1.09 20.54 16.51
CA VAL A 361 2.04 21.41 15.78
C VAL A 361 1.95 21.19 14.27
N ARG A 362 1.80 19.95 13.79
CA ARG A 362 1.61 19.67 12.36
C ARG A 362 0.32 20.26 11.82
N LEU A 363 -0.79 20.14 12.56
CA LEU A 363 -2.06 20.73 12.16
C LEU A 363 -1.96 22.25 12.11
N TRP A 364 -1.44 22.87 13.17
CA TRP A 364 -1.22 24.32 13.25
C TRP A 364 -0.35 24.82 12.09
N ALA A 365 0.82 24.21 11.86
CA ALA A 365 1.73 24.62 10.80
C ALA A 365 1.09 24.51 9.40
N LYS A 366 0.26 23.48 9.18
CA LYS A 366 -0.49 23.34 7.93
C LYS A 366 -1.55 24.43 7.77
N GLN A 367 -2.28 24.77 8.83
CA GLN A 367 -3.28 25.85 8.80
C GLN A 367 -2.65 27.24 8.59
N GLN A 368 -1.46 27.46 9.13
CA GLN A 368 -0.69 28.70 8.95
C GLN A 368 0.10 28.74 7.62
N GLY A 369 0.03 27.69 6.80
CA GLY A 369 0.77 27.62 5.53
C GLY A 369 2.30 27.52 5.69
N LEU A 370 2.78 27.07 6.85
CA LEU A 370 4.21 26.86 7.15
C LEU A 370 4.70 25.47 6.70
N ALA A 371 3.78 24.52 6.55
CA ALA A 371 4.05 23.15 6.15
C ALA A 371 3.01 22.63 5.15
N GLY A 372 3.40 21.62 4.36
CA GLY A 372 2.49 20.94 3.43
C GLY A 372 2.65 21.35 1.96
N ASN A 373 3.85 21.14 1.40
CA ASN A 373 4.09 21.33 -0.03
C ASN A 373 3.18 20.40 -0.88
N PRO A 374 2.35 20.92 -1.81
CA PRO A 374 1.42 20.10 -2.61
C PRO A 374 2.09 19.02 -3.48
N SER A 375 3.38 19.19 -3.79
CA SER A 375 4.17 18.26 -4.63
C SER A 375 5.38 17.67 -3.87
N GLY A 376 5.37 17.72 -2.54
CA GLY A 376 6.46 17.23 -1.67
C GLY A 376 7.69 18.14 -1.60
N GLY A 377 8.17 18.63 -2.75
CA GLY A 377 9.19 19.68 -2.84
C GLY A 377 8.59 21.08 -2.78
N GLY A 378 9.32 22.03 -2.17
CA GLY A 378 8.92 23.42 -2.10
C GLY A 378 9.58 24.17 -0.95
N PRO A 379 9.27 25.47 -0.79
CA PRO A 379 9.89 26.33 0.21
C PRO A 379 9.39 26.08 1.63
N LEU A 380 8.28 25.35 1.80
CA LEU A 380 7.68 25.09 3.11
C LEU A 380 8.36 23.91 3.81
N LEU A 381 8.24 23.86 5.14
CA LEU A 381 8.71 22.72 5.91
C LEU A 381 7.94 21.46 5.52
N ASN A 382 8.66 20.34 5.41
CA ASN A 382 8.02 19.03 5.31
C ASN A 382 7.69 18.50 6.72
N ASN A 383 6.73 17.56 6.79
CA ASN A 383 6.28 17.01 8.08
C ASN A 383 7.38 16.31 8.86
N TYR A 384 8.40 15.77 8.17
CA TYR A 384 9.55 15.14 8.82
C TYR A 384 10.41 16.18 9.56
N ALA A 385 10.76 17.28 8.89
CA ALA A 385 11.52 18.38 9.46
C ALA A 385 10.78 19.04 10.63
N LEU A 386 9.46 19.25 10.48
CA LEU A 386 8.64 19.80 11.55
C LEU A 386 8.59 18.88 12.77
N THR A 387 8.48 17.56 12.56
CA THR A 387 8.55 16.60 13.67
C THR A 387 9.90 16.59 14.34
N LEU A 388 11.01 16.62 13.58
CA LEU A 388 12.35 16.72 14.18
C LEU A 388 12.50 17.97 15.05
N LEU A 389 11.91 19.10 14.65
CA LEU A 389 11.91 20.32 15.44
C LEU A 389 11.17 20.14 16.78
N VAL A 390 10.03 19.46 16.77
CA VAL A 390 9.28 19.13 18.01
C VAL A 390 10.07 18.16 18.90
N LEU A 391 10.71 17.14 18.33
CA LEU A 391 11.54 16.21 19.10
C LEU A 391 12.74 16.92 19.72
N PHE A 392 13.41 17.80 18.97
CA PHE A 392 14.50 18.62 19.50
C PHE A 392 14.03 19.55 20.63
N PHE A 393 12.84 20.14 20.49
CA PHE A 393 12.22 20.94 21.54
C PHE A 393 12.01 20.12 22.85
N LEU A 394 11.56 18.87 22.73
CA LEU A 394 11.37 17.96 23.87
C LEU A 394 12.70 17.49 24.48
N GLN A 395 13.75 17.33 23.68
CA GLN A 395 15.11 17.03 24.15
C GLN A 395 15.77 18.21 24.90
N THR A 396 15.31 19.44 24.67
CA THR A 396 15.87 20.66 25.28
C THR A 396 15.09 21.15 26.50
N ARG A 397 14.11 20.37 26.98
CA ARG A 397 13.43 20.66 28.26
C ARG A 397 14.36 20.43 29.45
N SER A 398 14.00 20.98 30.60
CA SER A 398 14.74 20.81 31.86
C SER A 398 13.79 20.38 32.98
N PRO A 399 13.75 19.08 33.35
CA PRO A 399 14.55 17.97 32.79
C PRO A 399 14.09 17.56 31.37
N PRO A 400 14.90 16.84 30.57
CA PRO A 400 14.54 16.49 29.19
C PRO A 400 13.35 15.52 29.13
N VAL A 401 12.43 15.76 28.19
CA VAL A 401 11.29 14.86 27.94
C VAL A 401 11.72 13.65 27.12
N LEU A 402 12.64 13.85 26.15
CA LEU A 402 13.20 12.78 25.33
C LEU A 402 14.72 12.71 25.47
N PRO A 403 15.32 11.51 25.40
CA PRO A 403 16.77 11.37 25.33
C PRO A 403 17.32 11.93 24.01
N THR A 404 18.57 12.37 24.02
CA THR A 404 19.28 12.79 22.81
C THR A 404 19.66 11.58 21.95
N VAL A 405 19.88 11.79 20.65
CA VAL A 405 20.35 10.73 19.74
C VAL A 405 21.68 10.13 20.21
N THR A 406 22.58 10.97 20.75
CA THR A 406 23.85 10.50 21.35
C THR A 406 23.59 9.55 22.52
N ARG A 407 22.66 9.91 23.42
CA ARG A 407 22.32 9.06 24.56
C ARG A 407 21.71 7.73 24.10
N LEU A 408 20.84 7.75 23.10
CA LEU A 408 20.27 6.53 22.53
C LEU A 408 21.35 5.63 21.93
N ARG A 409 22.30 6.19 21.19
CA ARG A 409 23.43 5.42 20.65
C ARG A 409 24.26 4.77 21.76
N ASP A 410 24.51 5.48 22.86
CA ASP A 410 25.28 4.94 23.97
C ASP A 410 24.54 3.82 24.74
N LEU A 411 23.21 3.71 24.57
CA LEU A 411 22.38 2.63 25.09
C LEU A 411 22.22 1.45 24.12
N ALA A 412 22.64 1.60 22.86
CA ALA A 412 22.48 0.59 21.83
C ALA A 412 23.32 -0.66 22.16
N GLY A 413 22.69 -1.84 22.10
CA GLY A 413 23.38 -3.12 22.22
C GLY A 413 24.06 -3.56 20.92
N ASP A 414 24.75 -4.70 20.94
CA ASP A 414 25.39 -5.24 19.74
C ASP A 414 24.39 -5.56 18.61
N GLU A 415 23.17 -5.98 18.97
CA GLU A 415 22.05 -6.27 18.04
C GLU A 415 21.44 -5.02 17.39
N ASP A 416 21.71 -3.84 17.96
CA ASP A 416 21.22 -2.54 17.49
C ASP A 416 22.22 -1.85 16.55
N ARG A 417 23.42 -2.42 16.37
CA ARG A 417 24.46 -1.81 15.56
C ARG A 417 24.04 -1.70 14.11
N ALA A 418 24.01 -0.47 13.59
CA ALA A 418 23.66 -0.19 12.22
C ALA A 418 24.52 0.95 11.67
N ILE A 419 25.37 0.64 10.69
CA ILE A 419 26.13 1.66 9.94
C ILE A 419 25.59 1.71 8.52
N VAL A 420 25.11 2.87 8.09
CA VAL A 420 24.54 3.05 6.75
C VAL A 420 25.18 4.26 6.06
N GLY A 421 25.91 4.01 4.98
CA GLY A 421 26.57 5.09 4.22
C GLY A 421 27.58 5.89 5.04
N GLY A 422 28.28 5.24 5.98
CA GLY A 422 29.25 5.87 6.88
C GLY A 422 28.65 6.56 8.10
N TRP A 423 27.33 6.58 8.24
CA TRP A 423 26.64 7.12 9.41
C TRP A 423 26.34 6.01 10.42
N ASP A 424 26.68 6.26 11.68
CA ASP A 424 26.24 5.42 12.79
C ASP A 424 24.77 5.72 13.10
N CYS A 425 23.92 4.72 12.92
CA CYS A 425 22.48 4.77 13.09
C CYS A 425 22.02 3.80 14.19
N SER A 426 22.91 3.47 15.14
CA SER A 426 22.63 2.53 16.22
C SER A 426 21.79 3.18 17.31
N PHE A 427 20.68 2.55 17.70
CA PHE A 427 19.82 2.94 18.82
C PHE A 427 18.92 1.76 19.25
N PRO A 428 18.46 1.70 20.51
CA PRO A 428 17.58 0.65 20.99
C PRO A 428 16.28 0.55 20.18
N ARG A 429 15.87 -0.68 19.84
CA ARG A 429 14.65 -0.91 19.05
C ARG A 429 13.34 -0.85 19.84
N ASP A 430 13.41 -0.97 21.17
CA ASP A 430 12.26 -1.04 22.05
C ASP A 430 12.29 0.11 23.06
N ALA A 431 11.20 0.89 23.13
CA ALA A 431 11.05 1.97 24.09
C ALA A 431 11.05 1.48 25.55
N ALA A 432 10.70 0.22 25.81
CA ALA A 432 10.75 -0.36 27.15
C ALA A 432 12.17 -0.43 27.73
N SER A 433 13.20 -0.33 26.88
CA SER A 433 14.59 -0.24 27.32
C SER A 433 15.01 1.17 27.78
N LEU A 434 14.15 2.17 27.58
CA LEU A 434 14.42 3.55 27.94
C LEU A 434 13.84 3.86 29.32
N GLU A 435 14.64 4.55 30.14
CA GLU A 435 14.16 5.08 31.41
C GLU A 435 13.10 6.18 31.17
N PRO A 436 11.96 6.16 31.88
CA PRO A 436 10.95 7.20 31.75
C PRO A 436 11.48 8.59 32.08
N SER A 437 10.95 9.61 31.41
CA SER A 437 11.30 10.99 31.71
C SER A 437 10.85 11.39 33.11
N THR A 438 11.73 12.09 33.84
CA THR A 438 11.38 12.73 35.12
C THR A 438 10.70 14.09 34.95
N ASN A 439 10.47 14.53 33.70
CA ASN A 439 9.80 15.79 33.41
C ASN A 439 8.29 15.65 33.60
N THR A 440 7.70 16.53 34.41
CA THR A 440 6.28 16.52 34.76
C THR A 440 5.45 17.59 34.05
N GLU A 441 6.03 18.37 33.12
CA GLU A 441 5.32 19.38 32.35
C GLU A 441 4.21 18.74 31.49
N SER A 442 3.02 19.29 31.48
CA SER A 442 1.96 18.81 30.58
C SER A 442 2.29 19.13 29.10
N PRO A 443 1.64 18.48 28.12
CA PRO A 443 1.78 18.85 26.70
C PRO A 443 1.53 20.35 26.44
N CYS A 444 0.57 20.96 27.13
CA CYS A 444 0.28 22.39 27.00
C CYS A 444 1.36 23.28 27.65
N GLU A 445 1.93 22.88 28.79
CA GLU A 445 3.06 23.59 29.42
C GLU A 445 4.32 23.49 28.57
N CYS A 446 4.57 22.32 27.98
CA CYS A 446 5.59 22.11 26.96
C CYS A 446 5.39 23.10 25.79
N ARG A 447 4.16 23.34 25.33
CA ARG A 447 3.92 24.32 24.25
C ARG A 447 4.24 25.77 24.67
N ALA A 448 4.03 26.13 25.93
CA ALA A 448 4.15 27.50 26.41
C ALA A 448 5.62 27.94 26.64
N GLY A 449 6.56 27.00 26.81
CA GLY A 449 7.93 27.32 27.23
C GLY A 449 7.90 27.95 28.62
N GLY A 450 7.86 27.13 29.68
CA GLY A 450 7.64 27.62 31.05
C GLY A 450 8.79 28.47 31.63
N PRO A 451 8.77 28.79 32.94
CA PRO A 451 7.65 29.05 33.83
C PRO A 451 7.39 30.58 33.93
N GLY A 452 6.35 30.98 34.68
CA GLY A 452 5.90 32.37 34.84
C GLY A 452 7.00 33.44 34.84
N GLY A 453 6.98 34.28 33.80
CA GLY A 453 7.52 35.64 33.87
C GLY A 453 6.50 36.51 34.57
N SER A 454 6.86 36.91 35.79
CA SER A 454 6.25 37.94 36.65
C SER A 454 5.65 39.14 35.92
#